data_AF-A0A2D5WJ34-F1
#
_entry.id   AF-A0A2D5WJ34-F1
#
_cell.length_a   1.000
_cell.length_b   1.000
_cell.length_c   1.000
_cell.angle_alpha   90.00
_cell.angle_beta   90.00
_cell.angle_gamma   90.00
#
_symmetry.space_group_name_H-M   'P 1'
#
loop_
_entity.id
_entity.type
_entity.pdbx_description
1 polymer ?
#
loop_
_entity_poly.entity_id
_entity_poly.type
_entity_poly.pdbx_seq_one_letter_code
_entity_poly.pdbx_strand_id
1 'polypeptide(L)'
;MSDEYYNHDSEGSGFFGLILLLVFMLGGFVVARVHEPGQAIGTDAAKARLAKREKIEAGATAKMAGYSVVNAEKGFVSLPVDSALAKVAELGSEKTRNELVERSIAKDGKYEAPKPVDVSGTDLADPALVAKGKELFMTKTCFTCHQTDPAIPAPAGLAIKSPQFIGEFWGKEREVHIGFQGPIQKVVLNEQYFIESVKQPLAKVVKGALAPMVLAPGLVNDEEVLALMAYVKSLSK
;
A
#
# COMPACT_ATOMS: atom_id res chain seq x y z
N MET A 1 -61.78 -57.02 -36.00
CA MET A 1 -60.46 -57.66 -35.86
C MET A 1 -59.72 -57.47 -37.16
N SER A 2 -58.72 -56.59 -37.18
CA SER A 2 -57.45 -56.80 -37.90
C SER A 2 -56.57 -55.54 -37.76
N ASP A 3 -55.48 -55.73 -37.03
CA ASP A 3 -54.45 -54.77 -36.65
C ASP A 3 -53.50 -54.42 -37.82
N GLU A 4 -53.98 -53.76 -38.88
CA GLU A 4 -53.13 -53.50 -40.07
C GLU A 4 -52.91 -52.03 -40.42
N TYR A 5 -53.34 -51.07 -39.59
CA TYR A 5 -53.18 -49.64 -39.89
C TYR A 5 -51.80 -49.04 -39.52
N TYR A 6 -50.84 -49.87 -39.06
CA TYR A 6 -49.55 -49.40 -38.52
C TYR A 6 -48.30 -49.87 -39.26
N ASN A 7 -48.43 -50.40 -40.49
CA ASN A 7 -47.30 -51.02 -41.20
C ASN A 7 -47.23 -50.70 -42.70
N HIS A 8 -47.43 -49.44 -43.07
CA HIS A 8 -47.02 -48.94 -44.38
C HIS A 8 -46.17 -47.68 -44.20
N ASP A 9 -44.84 -47.88 -44.12
CA ASP A 9 -43.80 -47.00 -44.69
C ASP A 9 -42.38 -47.39 -44.22
N SER A 10 -42.04 -48.69 -44.25
CA SER A 10 -40.66 -49.14 -44.04
C SER A 10 -39.73 -48.83 -45.23
N GLU A 11 -40.28 -48.59 -46.42
CA GLU A 11 -39.50 -48.39 -47.65
C GLU A 11 -39.11 -46.93 -47.90
N GLY A 12 -39.91 -45.96 -47.43
CA GLY A 12 -39.61 -44.52 -47.56
C GLY A 12 -38.56 -43.99 -46.58
N SER A 13 -38.42 -44.63 -45.41
CA SER A 13 -37.52 -44.15 -44.33
C SER A 13 -36.04 -44.46 -44.61
N GLY A 14 -35.74 -45.60 -45.25
CA GLY A 14 -34.38 -45.97 -45.63
C GLY A 14 -33.82 -45.07 -46.74
N PHE A 15 -34.64 -44.71 -47.72
CA PHE A 15 -34.23 -43.86 -48.84
C PHE A 15 -33.97 -42.42 -48.40
N PHE A 16 -34.84 -41.85 -47.55
CA PHE A 16 -34.63 -40.54 -46.94
C PHE A 16 -33.40 -40.52 -46.00
N GLY A 17 -33.17 -41.59 -45.24
CA GLY A 17 -31.99 -41.73 -44.39
C GLY A 17 -30.68 -41.76 -45.19
N LEU A 18 -30.66 -42.46 -46.33
CA LEU A 18 -29.51 -42.50 -47.25
C LEU A 18 -29.21 -41.12 -47.86
N ILE A 19 -30.24 -40.38 -48.27
CA ILE A 19 -30.09 -39.02 -48.79
C ILE A 19 -29.54 -38.08 -47.72
N LEU A 20 -30.06 -38.14 -46.49
CA LEU A 20 -29.56 -37.32 -45.37
C LEU A 20 -28.09 -37.63 -45.04
N LEU A 21 -27.71 -38.91 -45.04
CA LEU A 21 -26.34 -39.33 -44.78
C LEU A 21 -25.39 -38.87 -45.90
N LEU A 22 -25.84 -38.94 -47.16
CA LEU A 22 -25.11 -38.39 -48.31
C LEU A 22 -24.92 -36.87 -48.18
N VAL A 23 -25.97 -36.12 -47.80
CA VAL A 23 -25.88 -34.67 -47.59
C VAL A 23 -24.93 -34.33 -46.44
N PHE A 24 -24.95 -35.08 -45.34
CA PHE A 24 -24.01 -34.90 -44.23
C PHE A 24 -22.56 -35.21 -44.62
N MET A 25 -22.34 -36.28 -45.38
CA MET A 25 -21.02 -36.63 -45.92
C MET A 25 -20.51 -35.56 -46.88
N LEU A 26 -21.37 -35.04 -47.75
CA LEU A 26 -21.01 -33.97 -48.70
C LEU A 26 -20.74 -32.65 -47.97
N GLY A 27 -21.54 -32.32 -46.95
CA GLY A 27 -21.32 -31.16 -46.08
C GLY A 27 -19.99 -31.26 -45.33
N GLY A 28 -19.69 -32.43 -44.75
CA GLY A 28 -18.41 -32.70 -44.10
C GLY A 28 -17.22 -32.61 -45.06
N PHE A 29 -17.37 -33.10 -46.28
CA PHE A 29 -16.34 -33.01 -47.33
C PHE A 29 -16.09 -31.58 -47.79
N VAL A 30 -17.16 -30.78 -47.97
CA VAL A 30 -17.04 -29.35 -48.31
C VAL A 30 -16.35 -28.58 -47.19
N VAL A 31 -16.73 -28.82 -45.93
CA VAL A 31 -16.05 -28.22 -44.77
C VAL A 31 -14.58 -28.64 -44.73
N ALA A 32 -14.26 -29.91 -44.94
CA ALA A 32 -12.88 -30.38 -44.95
C ALA A 32 -12.04 -29.81 -46.11
N ARG A 33 -12.66 -29.52 -47.27
CA ARG A 33 -11.98 -28.93 -48.42
C ARG A 33 -11.84 -27.41 -48.35
N VAL A 34 -12.72 -26.73 -47.62
CA VAL A 34 -12.75 -25.26 -47.48
C VAL A 34 -12.14 -24.79 -46.16
N HIS A 35 -11.89 -25.68 -45.21
CA HIS A 35 -11.19 -25.36 -43.96
C HIS A 35 -9.69 -25.15 -44.20
N GLU A 36 -9.32 -23.91 -44.50
CA GLU A 36 -7.94 -23.46 -44.36
C GLU A 36 -7.62 -23.30 -42.87
N PRO A 37 -6.63 -24.00 -42.30
CA PRO A 37 -6.22 -23.76 -40.92
C PRO A 37 -5.77 -22.31 -40.82
N GLY A 38 -6.40 -21.54 -39.93
CA GLY A 38 -6.16 -20.11 -39.80
C GLY A 38 -4.67 -19.82 -39.71
N GLN A 39 -4.15 -19.00 -40.62
CA GLN A 39 -2.76 -18.56 -40.58
C GLN A 39 -2.47 -17.99 -39.19
N ALA A 40 -1.31 -18.36 -38.62
CA ALA A 40 -0.87 -17.85 -37.34
C ALA A 40 -0.41 -16.39 -37.48
N ILE A 41 -1.38 -15.48 -37.70
CA ILE A 41 -1.12 -14.07 -37.93
C ILE A 41 -0.48 -13.48 -36.67
N GLY A 42 0.77 -13.03 -36.81
CA GLY A 42 1.48 -12.31 -35.75
C GLY A 42 2.47 -13.13 -34.93
N THR A 43 2.67 -14.43 -35.19
CA THR A 43 3.72 -15.23 -34.53
C THR A 43 5.12 -14.70 -34.84
N ASP A 44 5.39 -14.36 -36.10
CA ASP A 44 6.67 -13.75 -36.51
C ASP A 44 6.86 -12.36 -35.89
N ALA A 45 5.78 -11.57 -35.84
CA ALA A 45 5.80 -10.26 -35.19
C ALA A 45 5.96 -10.37 -33.66
N ALA A 46 5.43 -11.42 -33.04
CA ALA A 46 5.63 -11.71 -31.61
C ALA A 46 7.07 -12.14 -31.33
N LYS A 47 7.65 -13.00 -32.18
CA LYS A 47 9.05 -13.42 -32.11
C LYS A 47 10.01 -12.23 -32.27
N ALA A 48 9.73 -11.33 -33.22
CA ALA A 48 10.49 -10.10 -33.41
C ALA A 48 10.40 -9.15 -32.19
N ARG A 49 9.22 -9.03 -31.55
CA ARG A 49 9.06 -8.25 -30.31
C ARG A 49 9.82 -8.86 -29.14
N LEU A 50 9.81 -10.19 -29.01
CA LEU A 50 10.56 -10.93 -27.98
C LEU A 50 12.06 -10.71 -28.13
N ALA A 51 12.61 -10.91 -29.32
CA ALA A 51 14.04 -10.68 -29.59
C ALA A 51 14.45 -9.22 -29.32
N LYS A 52 13.58 -8.25 -29.66
CA LYS A 52 13.82 -6.83 -29.34
C LYS A 52 13.81 -6.57 -27.84
N ARG A 53 12.88 -7.19 -27.10
CA ARG A 53 12.80 -7.08 -25.64
C ARG A 53 14.03 -7.67 -24.97
N GLU A 54 14.44 -8.88 -25.34
CA GLU A 54 15.63 -9.54 -24.80
C GLU A 54 16.90 -8.71 -25.01
N LYS A 55 17.04 -8.07 -26.18
CA LYS A 55 18.16 -7.17 -26.47
C LYS A 55 18.14 -5.90 -25.60
N ILE A 56 16.96 -5.32 -25.36
CA ILE A 56 16.81 -4.16 -24.46
C ILE A 56 17.12 -4.56 -23.02
N GLU A 57 16.62 -5.72 -22.58
CA GLU A 57 16.80 -6.24 -21.23
C GLU A 57 18.28 -6.56 -20.97
N ALA A 58 18.97 -7.24 -21.90
CA ALA A 58 20.41 -7.47 -21.81
C ALA A 58 21.22 -6.16 -21.76
N GLY A 59 20.85 -5.16 -22.58
CA GLY A 59 21.51 -3.85 -22.57
C GLY A 59 21.25 -3.04 -21.29
N ALA A 60 20.05 -3.15 -20.71
CA ALA A 60 19.70 -2.52 -19.45
C ALA A 60 20.43 -3.18 -18.27
N THR A 61 20.44 -4.51 -18.21
CA THR A 61 21.15 -5.28 -17.19
C THR A 61 22.65 -4.98 -17.21
N ALA A 62 23.27 -4.91 -18.39
CA ALA A 62 24.69 -4.56 -18.51
C ALA A 62 24.99 -3.14 -17.99
N LYS A 63 24.10 -2.17 -18.23
CA LYS A 63 24.24 -0.80 -17.71
C LYS A 63 24.02 -0.71 -16.20
N MET A 64 23.17 -1.56 -15.63
CA MET A 64 22.85 -1.57 -14.20
C MET A 64 23.85 -2.37 -13.36
N ALA A 65 24.62 -3.26 -13.98
CA ALA A 65 25.65 -4.06 -13.32
C ALA A 65 27.00 -3.32 -13.13
N GLY A 66 27.23 -2.26 -13.90
CA GLY A 66 28.51 -1.53 -13.92
C GLY A 66 28.48 -0.17 -13.24
N TYR A 67 29.66 0.31 -12.87
CA TYR A 67 29.87 1.70 -12.50
C TYR A 67 29.88 2.57 -13.77
N SER A 68 29.02 3.59 -13.84
CA SER A 68 28.98 4.55 -14.95
C SER A 68 29.23 5.97 -14.43
N VAL A 69 30.06 6.75 -15.10
CA VAL A 69 30.35 8.12 -14.66
C VAL A 69 29.13 8.99 -14.97
N VAL A 70 28.48 9.50 -13.93
CA VAL A 70 27.28 10.36 -14.03
C VAL A 70 27.71 11.82 -14.16
N ASN A 71 28.77 12.22 -13.44
CA ASN A 71 29.36 13.54 -13.57
C ASN A 71 30.87 13.46 -13.26
N ALA A 72 31.70 13.65 -14.28
CA ALA A 72 33.15 13.52 -14.16
C ALA A 72 33.78 14.63 -13.30
N GLU A 73 33.27 15.86 -13.39
CA GLU A 73 33.80 17.03 -12.68
C GLU A 73 33.62 16.92 -11.16
N LYS A 74 32.51 16.30 -10.73
CA LYS A 74 32.20 16.07 -9.31
C LYS A 74 32.58 14.68 -8.83
N GLY A 75 33.21 13.85 -9.69
CA GLY A 75 33.56 12.47 -9.38
C GLY A 75 32.36 11.57 -9.08
N PHE A 76 31.15 11.92 -9.57
CA PHE A 76 29.96 11.13 -9.33
C PHE A 76 29.87 9.95 -10.29
N VAL A 77 29.78 8.76 -9.71
CA VAL A 77 29.67 7.49 -10.43
C VAL A 77 28.42 6.76 -9.95
N SER A 78 27.68 6.13 -10.86
CA SER A 78 26.54 5.28 -10.53
C SER A 78 27.05 4.03 -9.80
N LEU A 79 26.36 3.66 -8.73
CA LEU A 79 26.58 2.40 -8.06
C LEU A 79 25.78 1.30 -8.78
N PRO A 80 26.35 0.10 -8.98
CA PRO A 80 25.58 -1.08 -9.36
C PRO A 80 24.45 -1.32 -8.36
N VAL A 81 23.30 -1.82 -8.84
CA VAL A 81 22.08 -1.93 -8.03
C VAL A 81 22.31 -2.74 -6.75
N ASP A 82 23.00 -3.88 -6.83
CA ASP A 82 23.27 -4.73 -5.66
C ASP A 82 24.18 -4.04 -4.65
N SER A 83 25.20 -3.33 -5.12
CA SER A 83 26.09 -2.53 -4.26
C SER A 83 25.36 -1.35 -3.62
N ALA A 84 24.45 -0.72 -4.35
CA ALA A 84 23.59 0.34 -3.83
C ALA A 84 22.65 -0.20 -2.74
N LEU A 85 22.00 -1.34 -2.98
CA LEU A 85 21.10 -1.98 -2.00
C LEU A 85 21.84 -2.42 -0.74
N ALA A 86 23.01 -3.05 -0.88
CA ALA A 86 23.85 -3.43 0.25
C ALA A 86 24.28 -2.20 1.08
N LYS A 87 24.67 -1.12 0.40
CA LYS A 87 25.08 0.12 1.05
C LYS A 87 23.91 0.83 1.73
N VAL A 88 22.72 0.82 1.13
CA VAL A 88 21.49 1.34 1.76
C VAL A 88 21.11 0.51 2.99
N ALA A 89 21.25 -0.81 2.93
CA ALA A 89 20.99 -1.68 4.08
C ALA A 89 21.98 -1.44 5.22
N GLU A 90 23.27 -1.30 4.92
CA GLU A 90 24.32 -0.94 5.89
C GLU A 90 24.06 0.43 6.51
N LEU A 91 23.78 1.43 5.69
CA LEU A 91 23.48 2.80 6.13
C LEU A 91 22.11 2.91 6.84
N GLY A 92 21.22 1.95 6.62
CA GLY A 92 19.94 1.82 7.31
C GLY A 92 20.05 1.21 8.71
N SER A 93 21.23 0.72 9.09
CA SER A 93 21.47 0.14 10.42
C SER A 93 21.24 1.17 11.53
N GLU A 94 20.77 0.71 12.70
CA GLU A 94 20.50 1.57 13.85
C GLU A 94 21.69 2.46 14.24
N LYS A 95 22.89 1.88 14.19
CA LYS A 95 24.13 2.58 14.48
C LYS A 95 24.36 3.74 13.52
N THR A 96 24.25 3.51 12.21
CA THR A 96 24.44 4.57 11.22
C THR A 96 23.35 5.63 11.29
N ARG A 97 22.11 5.25 11.60
CA ARG A 97 21.03 6.23 11.83
C ARG A 97 21.35 7.14 13.02
N ASN A 98 21.84 6.59 14.12
CA ASN A 98 22.23 7.36 15.30
C ASN A 98 23.39 8.31 14.98
N GLU A 99 24.42 7.85 14.27
CA GLU A 99 25.53 8.70 13.81
C GLU A 99 25.06 9.80 12.83
N LEU A 100 24.11 9.51 11.93
CA LEU A 100 23.51 10.49 11.03
C LEU A 100 22.72 11.55 11.78
N VAL A 101 21.97 11.15 12.81
CA VAL A 101 21.25 12.04 13.71
C VAL A 101 22.23 12.95 14.44
N GLU A 102 23.31 12.41 15.02
CA GLU A 102 24.36 13.20 15.68
C GLU A 102 25.02 14.21 14.71
N ARG A 103 25.36 13.79 13.49
CA ARG A 103 25.91 14.71 12.47
C ARG A 103 24.91 15.76 12.03
N SER A 104 23.63 15.41 11.92
CA SER A 104 22.57 16.36 11.55
C SER A 104 22.34 17.39 12.65
N ILE A 105 22.41 16.97 13.92
CA ILE A 105 22.37 17.86 15.09
C ILE A 105 23.58 18.80 15.07
N ALA A 106 24.78 18.28 14.83
CA ALA A 106 26.01 19.07 14.81
C ALA A 106 26.07 20.08 13.65
N LYS A 107 25.49 19.75 12.48
CA LYS A 107 25.55 20.59 11.28
C LYS A 107 24.48 21.67 11.25
N ASP A 108 23.23 21.30 11.53
CA ASP A 108 22.08 22.17 11.27
C ASP A 108 21.25 22.47 12.55
N GLY A 109 21.46 21.75 13.66
CA GLY A 109 20.74 21.94 14.93
C GLY A 109 19.24 21.63 14.89
N LYS A 110 18.73 21.03 13.81
CA LYS A 110 17.28 20.95 13.53
C LYS A 110 16.56 19.70 14.03
N TYR A 111 17.29 18.66 14.42
CA TYR A 111 16.69 17.49 15.03
C TYR A 111 16.82 17.57 16.55
N GLU A 112 15.85 18.20 17.19
CA GLU A 112 15.62 18.01 18.61
C GLU A 112 14.69 16.79 18.75
N ALA A 113 15.18 15.72 19.37
CA ALA A 113 14.28 14.70 19.90
C ALA A 113 13.26 15.43 20.79
N PRO A 114 11.96 15.07 20.76
CA PRO A 114 10.98 15.75 21.59
C PRO A 114 11.49 15.70 23.03
N LYS A 115 11.61 16.88 23.68
CA LYS A 115 11.94 16.91 25.10
C LYS A 115 10.98 15.95 25.80
N PRO A 116 11.50 14.98 26.59
CA PRO A 116 10.63 14.06 27.30
C PRO A 116 9.68 14.89 28.14
N VAL A 117 8.39 14.82 27.80
CA VAL A 117 7.35 15.44 28.62
C VAL A 117 7.23 14.54 29.83
N ASP A 118 7.49 15.11 31.01
CA ASP A 118 7.37 14.37 32.25
C ASP A 118 5.89 14.05 32.51
N VAL A 119 5.55 12.79 32.29
CA VAL A 119 4.21 12.23 32.53
C VAL A 119 4.01 11.75 33.97
N SER A 120 5.08 11.70 34.79
CA SER A 120 5.04 11.05 36.11
C SER A 120 4.23 11.80 37.17
N GLY A 121 4.02 13.10 36.97
CA GLY A 121 3.22 13.95 37.86
C GLY A 121 1.77 14.19 37.43
N THR A 122 1.33 13.65 36.29
CA THR A 122 -0.01 13.93 35.73
C THR A 122 -0.92 12.72 35.80
N ASP A 123 -2.05 12.85 36.50
CA ASP A 123 -3.09 11.82 36.48
C ASP A 123 -3.89 11.89 35.18
N LEU A 124 -3.57 11.02 34.22
CA LEU A 124 -4.26 10.94 32.93
C LEU A 124 -5.70 10.42 33.04
N ALA A 125 -6.11 9.90 34.21
CA ALA A 125 -7.48 9.48 34.48
C ALA A 125 -8.33 10.58 35.12
N ASP A 126 -7.76 11.75 35.45
CA ASP A 126 -8.48 12.89 36.01
C ASP A 126 -9.61 13.33 35.06
N PRO A 127 -10.89 13.29 35.50
CA PRO A 127 -12.02 13.74 34.70
C PRO A 127 -11.90 15.18 34.20
N ALA A 128 -11.28 16.08 34.96
CA ALA A 128 -11.12 17.47 34.55
C ALA A 128 -10.11 17.59 33.39
N LEU A 129 -9.00 16.85 33.47
CA LEU A 129 -8.01 16.78 32.41
C LEU A 129 -8.57 16.12 31.14
N VAL A 130 -9.34 15.05 31.28
CA VAL A 130 -10.05 14.40 30.15
C VAL A 130 -11.04 15.35 29.49
N ALA A 131 -11.82 16.10 30.28
CA ALA A 131 -12.75 17.11 29.75
C ALA A 131 -12.00 18.21 28.99
N LYS A 132 -10.85 18.67 29.52
CA LYS A 132 -9.98 19.63 28.84
C LYS A 132 -9.43 19.08 27.53
N GLY A 133 -9.00 17.82 27.54
CA GLY A 133 -8.54 17.12 26.34
C GLY A 133 -9.62 17.02 25.26
N LYS A 134 -10.87 16.76 25.64
CA LYS A 134 -12.01 16.75 24.71
C LYS A 134 -12.24 18.13 24.09
N GLU A 135 -12.19 19.19 24.88
CA GLU A 135 -12.30 20.57 24.38
C GLU A 135 -11.18 20.87 23.38
N LEU A 136 -9.94 20.51 23.71
CA LEU A 136 -8.79 20.68 22.83
C LEU A 136 -8.92 19.87 21.54
N PHE A 137 -9.43 18.64 21.62
CA PHE A 137 -9.64 17.79 20.44
C PHE A 137 -10.60 18.43 19.42
N MET A 138 -11.59 19.18 19.91
CA MET A 138 -12.51 19.94 19.07
C MET A 138 -11.86 21.24 18.57
N THR A 139 -11.30 22.05 19.47
CA THR A 139 -10.78 23.39 19.15
C THR A 139 -9.50 23.38 18.32
N LYS A 140 -8.66 22.35 18.48
CA LYS A 140 -7.45 22.11 17.65
C LYS A 140 -7.76 21.30 16.39
N THR A 141 -9.04 21.11 16.07
CA THR A 141 -9.53 20.47 14.84
C THR A 141 -9.12 19.01 14.64
N CYS A 142 -8.68 18.32 15.71
CA CYS A 142 -8.30 16.90 15.66
C CYS A 142 -9.47 16.04 15.15
N PHE A 143 -10.71 16.39 15.53
CA PHE A 143 -11.95 15.71 15.12
C PHE A 143 -12.20 15.67 13.61
N THR A 144 -11.58 16.57 12.84
CA THR A 144 -11.75 16.61 11.38
C THR A 144 -11.17 15.36 10.72
N CYS A 145 -10.06 14.86 11.27
CA CYS A 145 -9.34 13.70 10.77
C CYS A 145 -9.48 12.48 11.69
N HIS A 146 -9.53 12.64 13.00
CA HIS A 146 -9.57 11.51 13.92
C HIS A 146 -11.00 11.28 14.41
N GLN A 147 -11.57 10.14 14.05
CA GLN A 147 -12.87 9.71 14.52
C GLN A 147 -12.77 9.13 15.94
N THR A 148 -13.66 9.55 16.84
CA THR A 148 -13.71 9.08 18.23
C THR A 148 -15.04 8.40 18.58
N ASP A 149 -16.08 8.62 17.76
CA ASP A 149 -17.41 8.07 17.95
C ASP A 149 -17.81 7.33 16.67
N PRO A 150 -18.15 6.02 16.73
CA PRO A 150 -18.63 5.27 15.58
C PRO A 150 -19.83 5.91 14.88
N ALA A 151 -20.70 6.62 15.61
CA ALA A 151 -21.90 7.26 15.08
C ALA A 151 -21.63 8.60 14.39
N ILE A 152 -20.47 9.22 14.66
CA ILE A 152 -20.10 10.54 14.11
C ILE A 152 -18.87 10.35 13.22
N PRO A 153 -19.04 10.26 11.88
CA PRO A 153 -17.91 10.06 10.98
C PRO A 153 -17.00 11.29 10.96
N ALA A 154 -15.71 11.06 10.70
CA ALA A 154 -14.74 12.10 10.34
C ALA A 154 -14.44 11.98 8.83
N PRO A 155 -15.18 12.66 7.93
CA PRO A 155 -15.12 12.39 6.49
C PRO A 155 -13.74 12.59 5.88
N ALA A 156 -13.02 13.63 6.30
CA ALA A 156 -11.66 13.88 5.84
C ALA A 156 -10.72 12.75 6.31
N GLY A 157 -10.87 12.32 7.57
CA GLY A 157 -10.15 11.18 8.13
C GLY A 157 -10.36 9.87 7.37
N LEU A 158 -11.61 9.54 7.06
CA LEU A 158 -11.97 8.37 6.26
C LEU A 158 -11.34 8.42 4.86
N ALA A 159 -11.36 9.58 4.22
CA ALA A 159 -10.77 9.77 2.90
C ALA A 159 -9.25 9.56 2.89
N ILE A 160 -8.54 10.00 3.93
CA ILE A 160 -7.08 9.85 4.04
C ILE A 160 -6.64 8.61 4.82
N LYS A 161 -7.57 7.76 5.24
CA LYS A 161 -7.32 6.59 6.11
C LYS A 161 -6.54 6.95 7.37
N SER A 162 -6.95 8.03 8.03
CA SER A 162 -6.39 8.41 9.33
C SER A 162 -6.72 7.35 10.40
N PRO A 163 -5.88 7.22 11.44
CA PRO A 163 -6.21 6.40 12.60
C PRO A 163 -7.50 6.87 13.28
N GLN A 164 -8.36 5.91 13.61
CA GLN A 164 -9.54 6.13 14.45
C GLN A 164 -9.21 5.79 15.91
N PHE A 165 -9.86 6.49 16.84
CA PHE A 165 -9.76 6.27 18.28
C PHE A 165 -11.05 5.61 18.78
N ILE A 166 -11.30 4.38 18.33
CA ILE A 166 -12.52 3.61 18.62
C ILE A 166 -12.10 2.21 19.07
N GLY A 167 -12.73 1.71 20.15
CA GLY A 167 -12.47 0.38 20.72
C GLY A 167 -11.17 0.33 21.51
N GLU A 168 -10.59 -0.87 21.65
CA GLU A 168 -9.39 -1.09 22.44
C GLU A 168 -8.13 -0.87 21.59
N PHE A 169 -7.50 0.30 21.70
CA PHE A 169 -6.32 0.66 20.89
C PHE A 169 -5.11 1.10 21.70
N TRP A 170 -5.30 1.63 22.91
CA TRP A 170 -4.18 2.11 23.73
C TRP A 170 -3.34 0.93 24.24
N GLY A 171 -2.01 1.07 24.22
CA GLY A 171 -1.10 0.00 24.62
C GLY A 171 -1.01 -1.18 23.63
N LYS A 172 -1.70 -1.12 22.48
CA LYS A 172 -1.59 -2.13 21.42
C LYS A 172 -0.43 -1.83 20.48
N GLU A 173 0.13 -2.89 19.90
CA GLU A 173 1.09 -2.77 18.80
C GLU A 173 0.42 -2.27 17.53
N ARG A 174 1.15 -1.45 16.76
CA ARG A 174 0.76 -1.02 15.43
C ARG A 174 1.96 -0.89 14.51
N GLU A 175 1.71 -1.09 13.22
CA GLU A 175 2.72 -0.91 12.18
C GLU A 175 2.76 0.56 11.73
N VAL A 176 3.95 1.14 11.74
CA VAL A 176 4.21 2.52 11.29
C VAL A 176 5.34 2.53 10.28
N HIS A 177 5.28 3.44 9.32
CA HIS A 177 6.41 3.83 8.50
C HIS A 177 7.29 4.81 9.28
N ILE A 178 8.61 4.66 9.19
CA ILE A 178 9.56 5.70 9.60
C ILE A 178 9.58 6.77 8.50
N GLY A 179 9.06 7.97 8.78
CA GLY A 179 8.72 8.94 7.74
C GLY A 179 7.42 8.61 6.99
N PHE A 180 7.08 9.40 5.98
CA PHE A 180 5.96 9.10 5.09
C PHE A 180 6.41 8.10 4.01
N GLN A 181 5.78 6.92 3.96
CA GLN A 181 6.08 5.81 3.04
C GLN A 181 7.51 5.22 3.16
N GLY A 182 8.16 5.37 4.31
CA GLY A 182 9.46 4.76 4.59
C GLY A 182 9.40 3.29 5.05
N PRO A 183 10.47 2.74 5.65
CA PRO A 183 10.47 1.36 6.14
C PRO A 183 9.47 1.16 7.29
N ILE A 184 8.91 -0.05 7.41
CA ILE A 184 7.91 -0.37 8.42
C ILE A 184 8.57 -0.83 9.73
N GLN A 185 8.06 -0.33 10.86
CA GLN A 185 8.41 -0.73 12.22
C GLN A 185 7.13 -1.04 13.02
N LYS A 186 7.22 -1.98 13.97
CA LYS A 186 6.19 -2.18 14.98
C LYS A 186 6.46 -1.31 16.20
N VAL A 187 5.45 -0.57 16.64
CA VAL A 187 5.52 0.30 17.83
C VAL A 187 4.27 0.10 18.68
N VAL A 188 4.40 0.30 20.00
CA VAL A 188 3.26 0.28 20.92
C VAL A 188 2.69 1.70 21.02
N LEU A 189 1.36 1.84 20.96
CA LEU A 189 0.67 3.11 21.23
C LEU A 189 0.69 3.43 22.73
N ASN A 190 1.84 3.90 23.20
CA ASN A 190 2.06 4.37 24.56
C ASN A 190 2.16 5.91 24.61
N GLU A 191 2.39 6.45 25.81
CA GLU A 191 2.45 7.87 26.09
C GLU A 191 3.53 8.55 25.25
N GLN A 192 4.73 7.96 25.18
CA GLN A 192 5.85 8.52 24.44
C GLN A 192 5.59 8.56 22.93
N TYR A 193 5.00 7.50 22.37
CA TYR A 193 4.61 7.46 20.96
C TYR A 193 3.50 8.47 20.65
N PHE A 194 2.53 8.66 21.55
CA PHE A 194 1.48 9.66 21.35
C PHE A 194 2.05 11.09 21.34
N ILE A 195 2.91 11.43 22.30
CA ILE A 195 3.59 12.73 22.37
C ILE A 195 4.39 12.98 21.09
N GLU A 196 5.18 12.00 20.65
CA GLU A 196 5.95 12.07 19.40
C GLU A 196 5.02 12.26 18.19
N SER A 197 3.91 11.53 18.12
CA SER A 197 2.96 11.63 17.01
C SER A 197 2.34 13.03 16.92
N VAL A 198 2.03 13.68 18.04
CA VAL A 198 1.46 15.04 18.04
C VAL A 198 2.52 16.10 17.75
N LYS A 199 3.71 16.00 18.36
CA LYS A 199 4.78 17.00 18.21
C LYS A 199 5.57 16.87 16.91
N GLN A 200 5.71 15.66 16.39
CA GLN A 200 6.50 15.32 15.21
C GLN A 200 5.71 14.36 14.30
N PRO A 201 4.58 14.81 13.73
CA PRO A 201 3.63 13.93 13.03
C PRO A 201 4.18 13.25 11.77
N LEU A 202 5.29 13.75 11.22
CA LEU A 202 5.97 13.16 10.08
C LEU A 202 7.01 12.10 10.46
N ALA A 203 7.39 11.98 11.73
CA ALA A 203 8.44 11.05 12.15
C ALA A 203 8.01 9.59 12.01
N LYS A 204 6.76 9.27 12.40
CA LYS A 204 6.19 7.93 12.33
C LYS A 204 4.75 7.98 11.84
N VAL A 205 4.47 7.41 10.67
CA VAL A 205 3.14 7.45 10.05
C VAL A 205 2.51 6.06 10.04
N VAL A 206 1.29 5.91 10.54
CA VAL A 206 0.61 4.60 10.59
C VAL A 206 0.50 3.99 9.18
N LYS A 207 0.80 2.70 9.07
CA LYS A 207 0.72 1.96 7.80
C LYS A 207 -0.69 2.06 7.21
N GLY A 208 -0.75 2.37 5.91
CA GLY A 208 -2.01 2.49 5.17
C GLY A 208 -2.65 3.88 5.22
N ALA A 209 -2.12 4.82 6.01
CA ALA A 209 -2.51 6.23 5.91
C ALA A 209 -2.10 6.80 4.54
N LEU A 210 -3.01 7.51 3.88
CA LEU A 210 -2.78 8.10 2.55
C LEU A 210 -2.15 9.49 2.61
N ALA A 211 -2.19 10.14 3.78
CA ALA A 211 -1.53 11.40 4.04
C ALA A 211 -0.98 11.40 5.46
N PRO A 212 0.18 12.05 5.70
CA PRO A 212 0.67 12.27 7.05
C PRO A 212 -0.19 13.30 7.78
N MET A 213 -0.18 13.27 9.12
CA MET A 213 -0.77 14.34 9.91
C MET A 213 0.03 15.63 9.72
N VAL A 214 -0.67 16.75 9.49
CA VAL A 214 -0.06 18.07 9.30
C VAL A 214 -0.54 18.96 10.45
N LEU A 215 0.33 19.13 11.44
CA LEU A 215 0.14 20.10 12.53
C LEU A 215 1.16 21.22 12.34
N ALA A 216 0.71 22.48 12.47
CA ALA A 216 1.63 23.60 12.48
C ALA A 216 2.57 23.48 13.70
N PRO A 217 3.89 23.73 13.55
CA PRO A 217 4.81 23.73 14.68
C PRO A 217 4.32 24.66 15.79
N GLY A 218 4.26 24.16 17.02
CA GLY A 218 3.79 24.92 18.18
C GLY A 218 2.27 25.06 18.31
N LEU A 219 1.46 24.42 17.47
CA LEU A 219 -0.01 24.45 17.60
C LEU A 219 -0.49 23.84 18.92
N VAL A 220 0.24 22.83 19.42
CA VAL A 220 -0.05 22.13 20.67
C VAL A 220 1.18 22.25 21.58
N ASN A 221 0.99 22.80 22.78
CA ASN A 221 2.04 22.89 23.80
C ASN A 221 2.08 21.64 24.70
N ASP A 222 3.06 21.56 25.61
CA ASP A 222 3.30 20.37 26.43
C ASP A 222 2.12 20.00 27.33
N GLU A 223 1.48 20.98 27.95
CA GLU A 223 0.29 20.77 28.81
C GLU A 223 -0.92 20.32 27.98
N GLU A 224 -1.11 20.93 26.81
CA GLU A 224 -2.18 20.57 25.88
C GLU A 224 -2.01 19.15 25.34
N VAL A 225 -0.76 18.70 25.09
CA VAL A 225 -0.49 17.30 24.70
C VAL A 225 -0.93 16.33 25.80
N LEU A 226 -0.67 16.65 27.07
CA LEU A 226 -1.07 15.80 28.20
C LEU A 226 -2.59 15.71 28.32
N ALA A 227 -3.31 16.82 28.18
CA ALA A 227 -4.76 16.84 28.19
C ALA A 227 -5.36 16.05 27.01
N LEU A 228 -4.86 16.29 25.78
CA LEU A 228 -5.25 15.52 24.60
C LEU A 228 -5.00 14.01 24.78
N MET A 229 -3.86 13.65 25.36
CA MET A 229 -3.50 12.27 25.66
C MET A 229 -4.46 11.64 26.66
N ALA A 230 -4.78 12.33 27.76
CA ALA A 230 -5.74 11.86 28.76
C ALA A 230 -7.10 11.55 28.09
N TYR A 231 -7.59 12.48 27.27
CA TYR A 231 -8.83 12.28 26.51
C TYR A 231 -8.75 11.08 25.56
N VAL A 232 -7.74 11.02 24.68
CA VAL A 232 -7.60 9.94 23.71
C VAL A 232 -7.44 8.59 24.41
N LYS A 233 -6.64 8.51 25.48
CA LYS A 233 -6.47 7.30 26.28
C LYS A 233 -7.80 6.85 26.92
N SER A 234 -8.62 7.78 27.40
CA SER A 234 -9.94 7.49 27.99
C SER A 234 -10.97 6.90 27.00
N LEU A 235 -10.75 7.08 25.70
CA LEU A 235 -11.59 6.49 24.64
C LEU A 235 -11.27 5.01 24.38
N SER A 236 -10.11 4.54 24.82
CA SER A 236 -9.72 3.13 24.65
C SER A 236 -10.47 2.26 25.65
N LYS A 237 -11.42 1.46 25.16
CA LYS A 237 -12.28 0.59 25.97
C LYS A 237 -12.55 -0.74 25.27
#